data_AF-A0A196SKT3-F1
#
_entry.id   AF-A0A196SKT3-F1
#
_cell.length_a   1.000
_cell.length_b   1.000
_cell.length_c   1.000
_cell.angle_alpha   90.00
_cell.angle_beta   90.00
_cell.angle_gamma   90.00
#
_symmetry.space_group_name_H-M   'P 1'
#
loop_
_entity.id
_entity.type
_entity.pdbx_description
1 polymer ?
#
loop_
_entity_poly.entity_id
_entity_poly.type
_entity_poly.pdbx_seq_one_letter_code
_entity_poly.pdbx_strand_id
1 'polypeptide(L)'
;MLPVIKRFSSSGGFRVSSLFSRLSALGRVEAKKMNHLQQRMQESAEQLYKRNWSIDSQSGSSKVLLQHRINDDEFISIFIEVSERGDVQHCPDKSELYTFHCVHNIGILQSPSYLVKRQLVYSFALSTASKMPILLSVGGASDVKEEANVSDSVDKRGYPGRSCLDLPSCVCDAFSDYVGKELFSKKCLHYLIQFLRAKEESERAIWLQHFV
;
A
#
# COMPACT_ATOMS: atom_id res chain seq x y z
N MET A 1 -51.34 -30.21 -42.87
CA MET A 1 -52.00 -30.56 -41.60
C MET A 1 -50.99 -30.41 -40.48
N LEU A 2 -51.20 -29.45 -39.58
CA LEU A 2 -50.43 -29.28 -38.33
C LEU A 2 -51.19 -29.95 -37.19
N PRO A 3 -50.54 -30.60 -36.21
CA PRO A 3 -51.18 -30.90 -34.95
C PRO A 3 -50.93 -29.78 -33.93
N VAL A 4 -52.03 -29.42 -33.28
CA VAL A 4 -52.21 -28.46 -32.21
C VAL A 4 -51.51 -28.95 -30.94
N ILE A 5 -50.57 -28.16 -30.40
CA ILE A 5 -50.06 -28.36 -29.04
C ILE A 5 -50.90 -27.52 -28.08
N LYS A 6 -51.64 -28.23 -27.23
CA LYS A 6 -52.50 -27.71 -26.17
C LYS A 6 -51.70 -26.89 -25.15
N ARG A 7 -52.24 -25.72 -24.80
CA ARG A 7 -51.91 -24.99 -23.57
C ARG A 7 -52.25 -25.87 -22.37
N PHE A 8 -51.27 -26.11 -21.50
CA PHE A 8 -51.53 -26.40 -20.09
C PHE A 8 -51.04 -25.22 -19.27
N SER A 9 -51.96 -24.63 -18.52
CA SER A 9 -51.70 -23.65 -17.48
C SER A 9 -51.55 -24.36 -16.13
N SER A 10 -50.91 -23.61 -15.23
CA SER A 10 -50.99 -23.65 -13.76
C SER A 10 -49.86 -24.33 -12.97
N SER A 11 -49.40 -23.51 -12.01
CA SER A 11 -48.77 -23.80 -10.72
C SER A 11 -47.37 -24.44 -10.68
N GLY A 12 -46.37 -23.56 -10.75
CA GLY A 12 -44.99 -23.84 -10.34
C GLY A 12 -44.23 -22.54 -10.11
N GLY A 13 -44.77 -21.64 -9.28
CA GLY A 13 -44.15 -20.36 -8.93
C GLY A 13 -42.91 -20.56 -8.06
N PHE A 14 -41.79 -20.96 -8.67
CA PHE A 14 -40.48 -20.84 -8.04
C PHE A 14 -40.13 -19.35 -7.89
N ARG A 15 -39.86 -18.95 -6.65
CA ARG A 15 -39.68 -17.56 -6.19
C ARG A 15 -38.47 -16.87 -6.82
N VAL A 16 -38.62 -16.37 -8.04
CA VAL A 16 -37.67 -15.41 -8.66
C VAL A 16 -37.53 -14.15 -7.79
N SER A 17 -38.60 -13.74 -7.09
CA SER A 17 -38.57 -12.61 -6.16
C SER A 17 -37.60 -12.80 -4.98
N SER A 18 -37.38 -14.02 -4.49
CA SER A 18 -36.50 -14.26 -3.34
C SER A 18 -35.01 -14.16 -3.70
N LEU A 19 -34.64 -14.51 -4.94
CA LEU A 19 -33.27 -14.39 -5.44
C LEU A 19 -32.93 -12.93 -5.74
N PHE A 20 -33.83 -12.16 -6.37
CA PHE A 20 -33.64 -10.71 -6.57
C PHE A 20 -33.58 -9.92 -5.25
N SER A 21 -34.38 -10.32 -4.25
CA SER A 21 -34.31 -9.73 -2.91
C SER A 21 -32.98 -10.02 -2.22
N ARG A 22 -32.44 -11.25 -2.37
CA ARG A 22 -31.14 -11.64 -1.83
C ARG A 22 -29.98 -10.97 -2.56
N LEU A 23 -30.02 -10.86 -3.88
CA LEU A 23 -29.00 -10.16 -4.68
C LEU A 23 -28.98 -8.66 -4.39
N SER A 24 -30.14 -8.02 -4.25
CA SER A 24 -30.23 -6.60 -3.85
C SER A 24 -29.89 -6.34 -2.38
N ALA A 25 -30.03 -7.35 -1.52
CA ALA A 25 -29.54 -7.30 -0.14
C ALA A 25 -28.02 -7.51 -0.07
N LEU A 26 -27.47 -8.45 -0.83
CA LEU A 26 -26.04 -8.68 -1.00
C LEU A 26 -25.33 -7.44 -1.54
N GLY A 27 -25.84 -6.84 -2.63
CA GLY A 27 -25.30 -5.59 -3.17
C GLY A 27 -25.36 -4.41 -2.20
N ARG A 28 -26.39 -4.34 -1.33
CA ARG A 28 -26.47 -3.33 -0.26
C ARG A 28 -25.49 -3.58 0.89
N VAL A 29 -25.23 -4.84 1.22
CA VAL A 29 -24.24 -5.22 2.24
C VAL A 29 -22.82 -4.94 1.75
N GLU A 30 -22.53 -5.24 0.49
CA GLU A 30 -21.23 -4.96 -0.14
C GLU A 30 -20.97 -3.46 -0.27
N ALA A 31 -21.96 -2.67 -0.69
CA ALA A 31 -21.83 -1.21 -0.75
C ALA A 31 -21.58 -0.60 0.64
N LYS A 32 -22.27 -1.09 1.68
CA LYS A 32 -22.02 -0.65 3.07
C LYS A 32 -20.61 -1.01 3.54
N LYS A 33 -20.13 -2.22 3.21
CA LYS A 33 -18.78 -2.67 3.54
C LYS A 33 -17.73 -1.79 2.85
N MET A 34 -17.93 -1.48 1.56
CA MET A 34 -17.03 -0.61 0.80
C MET A 34 -16.96 0.81 1.38
N ASN A 35 -18.12 1.41 1.69
CA ASN A 35 -18.16 2.73 2.33
C ASN A 35 -17.42 2.74 3.67
N HIS A 36 -17.56 1.68 4.48
CA HIS A 36 -16.86 1.57 5.74
C HIS A 36 -15.33 1.44 5.56
N LEU A 37 -14.87 0.72 4.55
CA LEU A 37 -13.43 0.61 4.22
C LEU A 37 -12.86 1.95 3.76
N GLN A 38 -13.57 2.65 2.87
CA GLN A 38 -13.17 3.99 2.42
C GLN A 38 -13.09 4.98 3.59
N GLN A 39 -14.05 4.92 4.52
CA GLN A 39 -14.02 5.75 5.73
C GLN A 39 -12.80 5.43 6.60
N ARG A 40 -12.49 4.15 6.86
CA ARG A 40 -11.30 3.74 7.64
C ARG A 40 -9.99 4.20 6.98
N MET A 41 -9.91 4.11 5.65
CA MET A 41 -8.75 4.62 4.89
C MET A 41 -8.62 6.13 5.05
N GLN A 42 -9.73 6.87 4.90
CA GLN A 42 -9.75 8.32 5.02
C GLN A 42 -9.33 8.78 6.43
N GLU A 43 -9.89 8.17 7.48
CA GLU A 43 -9.54 8.48 8.88
C GLU A 43 -8.06 8.23 9.16
N SER A 44 -7.51 7.13 8.65
CA SER A 44 -6.08 6.80 8.82
C SER A 44 -5.19 7.77 8.04
N ALA A 45 -5.57 8.13 6.81
CA ALA A 45 -4.87 9.09 5.98
C ALA A 45 -4.84 10.48 6.62
N GLU A 46 -5.95 10.95 7.20
CA GLU A 46 -6.01 12.21 7.93
C GLU A 46 -5.06 12.27 9.12
N GLN A 47 -4.87 11.15 9.81
CA GLN A 47 -3.89 11.06 10.89
C GLN A 47 -2.45 11.10 10.39
N LEU A 48 -2.20 10.58 9.19
CA LEU A 48 -0.89 10.63 8.54
C LEU A 48 -0.62 12.05 7.99
N TYR A 49 -1.60 12.73 7.38
CA TYR A 49 -1.48 14.12 6.92
C TYR A 49 -1.12 15.08 8.05
N LYS A 50 -1.74 14.93 9.23
CA LYS A 50 -1.40 15.69 10.45
C LYS A 50 0.05 15.52 10.91
N ARG A 51 0.77 14.56 10.35
CA ARG A 51 2.16 14.20 10.66
C ARG A 51 3.08 14.38 9.44
N ASN A 52 2.70 15.24 8.51
CA ASN A 52 3.47 15.58 7.31
C ASN A 52 3.71 14.40 6.35
N TRP A 53 2.79 13.44 6.31
CA TRP A 53 2.78 12.40 5.29
C TRP A 53 1.79 12.75 4.19
N SER A 54 2.18 12.67 2.92
CA SER A 54 1.25 12.60 1.79
C SER A 54 1.07 11.14 1.36
N ILE A 55 -0.12 10.83 0.84
CA ILE A 55 -0.47 9.49 0.36
C ILE A 55 -1.10 9.65 -1.01
N ASP A 56 -0.51 9.00 -2.01
CA ASP A 56 -1.11 8.78 -3.31
C ASP A 56 -1.47 7.31 -3.45
N SER A 57 -2.75 7.04 -3.65
CA SER A 57 -3.32 5.71 -3.76
C SER A 57 -4.56 5.77 -4.64
N GLN A 58 -4.49 5.12 -5.79
CA GLN A 58 -5.60 5.07 -6.75
C GLN A 58 -6.51 3.86 -6.51
N SER A 59 -7.82 4.03 -6.65
CA SER A 59 -8.79 2.93 -6.57
C SER A 59 -8.58 1.95 -7.73
N GLY A 60 -8.61 0.65 -7.47
CA GLY A 60 -8.34 -0.37 -8.50
C GLY A 60 -6.84 -0.64 -8.72
N SER A 61 -5.98 -0.08 -7.87
CA SER A 61 -4.54 -0.32 -7.85
C SER A 61 -4.11 -0.71 -6.44
N SER A 62 -3.30 -1.76 -6.32
CA SER A 62 -2.64 -2.16 -5.07
C SER A 62 -1.46 -1.25 -4.71
N LYS A 63 -0.98 -0.42 -5.64
CA LYS A 63 0.18 0.45 -5.42
C LYS A 63 -0.18 1.65 -4.54
N VAL A 64 0.66 1.91 -3.55
CA VAL A 64 0.57 3.08 -2.67
C VAL A 64 1.93 3.79 -2.66
N LEU A 65 1.91 5.10 -2.87
CA LEU A 65 3.05 5.98 -2.71
C LEU A 65 2.83 6.85 -1.47
N LEU A 66 3.75 6.77 -0.53
CA LEU A 66 3.79 7.64 0.65
C LEU A 66 4.93 8.63 0.47
N GLN A 67 4.76 9.88 0.84
CA GLN A 67 5.87 10.82 0.89
C GLN A 67 5.89 11.55 2.22
N HIS A 68 7.09 11.73 2.76
CA HIS A 68 7.31 12.42 4.02
C HIS A 68 8.42 13.46 3.84
N ARG A 69 8.10 14.71 4.15
CA ARG A 69 9.08 15.78 4.16
C ARG A 69 9.69 15.86 5.56
N ILE A 70 11.00 15.60 5.65
CA ILE A 70 11.74 15.64 6.92
C ILE A 70 12.07 17.09 7.26
N ASN A 71 12.58 17.84 6.29
CA ASN A 71 12.92 19.26 6.40
C ASN A 71 12.83 19.94 5.03
N ASP A 72 13.37 21.14 4.89
CA ASP A 72 13.22 21.89 3.65
C ASP A 72 13.97 21.29 2.46
N ASP A 73 15.08 20.60 2.70
CA ASP A 73 15.97 20.02 1.70
C ASP A 73 16.02 18.48 1.72
N GLU A 74 15.12 17.83 2.45
CA GLU A 74 15.08 16.38 2.61
C GLU A 74 13.65 15.84 2.58
N PHE A 75 13.40 14.86 1.70
CA PHE A 75 12.16 14.09 1.71
C PHE A 75 12.40 12.63 1.36
N ILE A 76 11.46 11.80 1.83
CA ILE A 76 11.45 10.37 1.58
C ILE A 76 10.17 10.03 0.83
N SER A 77 10.32 9.23 -0.22
CA SER A 77 9.23 8.56 -0.92
C SER A 77 9.29 7.08 -0.61
N ILE A 78 8.14 6.49 -0.28
CA ILE A 78 8.02 5.09 0.07
C ILE A 78 6.97 4.46 -0.82
N PHE A 79 7.36 3.43 -1.54
CA PHE A 79 6.50 2.63 -2.38
C PHE A 79 6.17 1.32 -1.67
N ILE A 80 4.91 0.91 -1.79
CA ILE A 80 4.42 -0.39 -1.34
C ILE A 80 3.31 -0.90 -2.27
N GLU A 81 3.42 -2.15 -2.69
CA GLU A 81 2.35 -2.88 -3.35
C GLU A 81 1.53 -3.69 -2.33
N VAL A 82 0.33 -3.19 -2.03
CA VAL A 82 -0.57 -3.74 -1.02
C VAL A 82 -1.37 -4.90 -1.58
N SER A 83 -0.69 -6.02 -1.82
CA SER A 83 -1.28 -7.27 -2.30
C SER A 83 -0.54 -8.48 -1.73
N GLU A 84 -1.22 -9.63 -1.60
CA GLU A 84 -0.61 -10.89 -1.14
C GLU A 84 0.53 -11.39 -2.06
N ARG A 85 0.59 -10.90 -3.31
CA ARG A 85 1.65 -11.21 -4.28
C ARG A 85 2.77 -10.16 -4.32
N GLY A 86 2.54 -9.02 -3.67
CA GLY A 86 3.46 -7.90 -3.60
C GLY A 86 4.17 -7.87 -2.24
N ASP A 87 4.02 -6.74 -1.56
CA ASP A 87 4.83 -6.40 -0.39
C ASP A 87 4.17 -6.77 0.95
N VAL A 88 3.00 -7.40 0.91
CA VAL A 88 2.24 -7.82 2.10
C VAL A 88 2.26 -9.33 2.21
N GLN A 89 2.77 -9.85 3.33
CA GLN A 89 2.75 -11.28 3.63
C GLN A 89 2.00 -11.54 4.93
N HIS A 90 0.99 -12.42 4.86
CA HIS A 90 0.24 -12.89 6.02
C HIS A 90 0.91 -14.16 6.58
N CYS A 91 1.46 -14.07 7.80
CA CYS A 91 2.19 -15.16 8.42
C CYS A 91 1.24 -16.14 9.15
N PRO A 92 1.63 -17.43 9.33
CA PRO A 92 0.79 -18.43 10.00
C PRO A 92 0.41 -18.09 11.45
N ASP A 93 1.23 -17.28 12.12
CA ASP A 93 1.00 -16.79 13.49
C ASP A 93 0.03 -15.59 13.55
N LYS A 94 -0.61 -15.25 12.41
CA LYS A 94 -1.49 -14.08 12.22
C LYS A 94 -0.75 -12.74 12.31
N SER A 95 0.57 -12.75 12.32
CA SER A 95 1.33 -11.53 12.08
C SER A 95 1.33 -11.21 10.58
N GLU A 96 1.66 -9.97 10.28
CA GLU A 96 1.78 -9.48 8.91
C GLU A 96 3.18 -8.89 8.77
N LEU A 97 3.79 -9.14 7.62
CA LEU A 97 5.06 -8.57 7.22
C LEU A 97 4.81 -7.62 6.04
N TYR A 98 5.26 -6.38 6.21
CA TYR A 98 5.20 -5.34 5.19
C TYR A 98 6.59 -5.02 4.70
N THR A 99 6.81 -5.04 3.39
CA THR A 99 8.07 -4.56 2.77
C THR A 99 7.85 -3.15 2.24
N PHE A 100 8.77 -2.25 2.58
CA PHE A 100 8.73 -0.87 2.15
C PHE A 100 9.94 -0.55 1.31
N HIS A 101 9.72 0.03 0.13
CA HIS A 101 10.77 0.44 -0.80
C HIS A 101 10.92 1.96 -0.75
N CYS A 102 12.08 2.43 -0.31
CA CYS A 102 12.29 3.82 0.01
C CYS A 102 13.30 4.47 -0.94
N VAL A 103 12.97 5.69 -1.35
CA VAL A 103 13.86 6.63 -2.02
C VAL A 103 13.97 7.86 -1.12
N HIS A 104 15.15 8.06 -0.56
CA HIS A 104 15.44 9.16 0.34
C HIS A 104 16.35 10.17 -0.37
N ASN A 105 15.79 11.36 -0.63
CA ASN A 105 16.46 12.45 -1.31
C ASN A 105 16.93 13.49 -0.28
N ILE A 106 18.23 13.81 -0.29
CA ILE A 106 18.90 14.68 0.67
C ILE A 106 19.57 15.84 -0.07
N GLY A 107 19.45 17.05 0.49
CA GLY A 107 20.11 18.25 -0.01
C GLY A 107 19.45 18.81 -1.27
N ILE A 108 18.13 18.86 -1.30
CA ILE A 108 17.32 19.33 -2.41
C ILE A 108 17.46 20.84 -2.56
N LEU A 109 17.97 21.27 -3.71
CA LEU A 109 18.06 22.67 -4.07
C LEU A 109 16.91 23.04 -5.01
N GLN A 110 16.14 24.05 -4.63
CA GLN A 110 15.06 24.61 -5.45
C GLN A 110 15.60 25.79 -6.29
N SER A 111 16.15 25.54 -7.48
CA SER A 111 16.38 26.58 -8.51
C SER A 111 17.01 26.01 -9.80
N PRO A 112 16.52 26.33 -11.01
CA PRO A 112 15.13 26.40 -11.49
C PRO A 112 14.49 25.00 -11.67
N SER A 113 15.24 23.93 -11.42
CA SER A 113 14.79 22.54 -11.35
C SER A 113 15.10 21.95 -9.96
N TYR A 114 14.43 20.85 -9.60
CA TYR A 114 14.71 20.13 -8.36
C TYR A 114 16.02 19.35 -8.51
N LEU A 115 17.10 19.85 -7.91
CA LEU A 115 18.38 19.16 -7.90
C LEU A 115 18.58 18.43 -6.57
N VAL A 116 18.59 17.10 -6.62
CA VAL A 116 18.86 16.23 -5.47
C VAL A 116 20.37 16.07 -5.35
N LYS A 117 20.99 16.47 -4.22
CA LYS A 117 22.43 16.25 -4.05
C LYS A 117 22.78 14.78 -3.85
N ARG A 118 22.00 14.08 -3.03
CA ARG A 118 22.22 12.68 -2.69
C ARG A 118 20.92 11.92 -2.66
N GLN A 119 20.93 10.72 -3.22
CA GLN A 119 19.81 9.81 -3.15
C GLN A 119 20.26 8.49 -2.52
N LEU A 120 19.53 8.07 -1.49
CA LEU A 120 19.65 6.76 -0.85
C LEU A 120 18.43 5.93 -1.21
N VAL A 121 18.64 4.75 -1.78
CA VAL A 121 17.57 3.77 -2.05
C VAL A 121 17.74 2.64 -1.07
N TYR A 122 16.69 2.23 -0.37
CA TYR A 122 16.76 1.11 0.56
C TYR A 122 15.40 0.45 0.72
N SER A 123 15.41 -0.80 1.18
CA SER A 123 14.19 -1.51 1.53
C SER A 123 14.25 -1.97 2.98
N PHE A 124 13.14 -1.86 3.70
CA PHE A 124 13.01 -2.39 5.04
C PHE A 124 11.72 -3.18 5.19
N ALA A 125 11.75 -4.20 6.05
CA ALA A 125 10.59 -4.98 6.43
C ALA A 125 10.08 -4.56 7.80
N LEU A 126 8.77 -4.66 8.01
CA LEU A 126 8.14 -4.41 9.29
C LEU A 126 7.17 -5.54 9.60
N SER A 127 7.40 -6.22 10.72
CA SER A 127 6.44 -7.17 11.27
C SER A 127 5.52 -6.47 12.27
N THR A 128 4.22 -6.77 12.19
CA THR A 128 3.24 -6.32 13.19
C THR A 128 3.46 -6.94 14.57
N ALA A 129 4.21 -8.05 14.65
CA ALA A 129 4.59 -8.71 15.91
C ALA A 129 5.77 -8.00 16.60
N SER A 130 6.86 -7.73 15.87
CA SER A 130 8.07 -7.12 16.44
C SER A 130 7.98 -5.59 16.57
N LYS A 131 7.21 -4.94 15.68
CA LYS A 131 7.12 -3.46 15.53
C LYS A 131 8.49 -2.77 15.38
N MET A 132 9.51 -3.54 15.02
CA MET A 132 10.88 -3.09 14.76
C MET A 132 11.13 -3.20 13.26
N PRO A 133 11.51 -2.11 12.57
CA PRO A 133 11.89 -2.18 11.18
C PRO A 133 13.20 -2.97 11.04
N ILE A 134 13.25 -3.85 10.05
CA ILE A 134 14.43 -4.65 9.72
C ILE A 134 14.91 -4.17 8.36
N LEU A 135 16.13 -3.65 8.30
CA LEU A 135 16.75 -3.30 7.02
C LEU A 135 16.92 -4.58 6.18
N LEU A 136 16.47 -4.55 4.93
CA LEU A 136 16.62 -5.68 3.99
C LEU A 136 17.76 -5.43 3.02
N SER A 137 17.81 -4.24 2.44
CA SER A 137 18.82 -3.87 1.47
C SER A 137 19.06 -2.37 1.43
N VAL A 138 20.28 -1.98 1.10
CA VAL A 138 20.68 -0.57 0.91
C VAL A 138 21.41 -0.43 -0.42
N GLY A 139 20.79 0.33 -1.32
CA GLY A 139 21.37 0.85 -2.55
C GLY A 139 22.53 1.81 -2.27
N GLY A 140 23.43 1.93 -3.25
CA GLY A 140 24.52 2.90 -3.16
C GLY A 140 23.97 4.33 -3.12
N ALA A 141 24.49 5.16 -2.21
CA ALA A 141 24.27 6.59 -2.25
C ALA A 141 24.78 7.13 -3.58
N SER A 142 23.88 7.64 -4.41
CA SER A 142 24.27 8.21 -5.70
C SER A 142 24.20 9.72 -5.62
N ASP A 143 25.29 10.37 -6.04
CA ASP A 143 25.26 11.81 -6.31
C ASP A 143 24.40 12.00 -7.54
N VAL A 144 23.20 12.54 -7.35
CA VAL A 144 22.24 12.72 -8.44
C VAL A 144 22.59 14.03 -9.15
N LYS A 145 23.02 13.93 -10.41
CA LYS A 145 23.38 15.10 -11.23
C LYS A 145 22.28 15.53 -12.21
N GLU A 146 21.12 14.87 -12.19
CA GLU A 146 20.00 15.12 -13.11
C GLU A 146 18.66 15.11 -12.38
N GLU A 147 17.62 15.67 -13.01
CA GLU A 147 16.25 15.72 -12.49
C GLU A 147 15.75 14.30 -12.16
N ALA A 148 15.68 13.96 -10.87
CA ALA A 148 15.19 12.67 -10.43
C ALA A 148 13.66 12.64 -10.46
N ASN A 149 13.08 12.07 -11.52
CA ASN A 149 11.69 11.63 -11.48
C ASN A 149 11.58 10.43 -10.53
N VAL A 150 10.91 10.64 -9.40
CA VAL A 150 10.70 9.62 -8.35
C VAL A 150 10.03 8.37 -8.92
N SER A 151 9.12 8.52 -9.89
CA SER A 151 8.44 7.41 -10.56
C SER A 151 9.37 6.54 -11.40
N ASP A 152 10.33 7.13 -12.11
CA ASP A 152 11.24 6.40 -13.00
C ASP A 152 12.31 5.60 -12.23
N SER A 153 12.58 6.01 -10.98
CA SER A 153 13.56 5.35 -10.10
C SER A 153 13.05 4.03 -9.49
N VAL A 154 11.73 3.84 -9.41
CA VAL A 154 11.09 2.66 -8.80
C VAL A 154 10.67 1.63 -9.85
N ASP A 155 10.24 2.06 -11.04
CA ASP A 155 9.76 1.16 -12.11
C ASP A 155 10.88 0.48 -12.93
N LYS A 156 12.10 1.01 -12.89
CA LYS A 156 13.28 0.26 -13.35
C LYS A 156 13.73 -0.61 -12.18
N ARG A 157 13.89 -1.92 -12.39
CA ARG A 157 14.57 -2.86 -11.49
C ARG A 157 16.02 -2.41 -11.26
N GLY A 158 16.20 -1.30 -10.57
CA GLY A 158 17.48 -0.78 -10.15
C GLY A 158 18.15 -1.81 -9.27
N TYR A 159 19.48 -1.77 -9.25
CA TYR A 159 20.29 -2.61 -8.38
C TYR A 159 19.69 -2.57 -6.96
N PRO A 160 19.26 -3.71 -6.39
CA PRO A 160 18.50 -3.75 -5.13
C PRO A 160 19.31 -3.30 -3.91
N GLY A 161 20.57 -2.92 -4.13
CA GLY A 161 21.52 -2.60 -3.10
C GLY A 161 22.26 -3.83 -2.59
N ARG A 162 23.18 -3.60 -1.65
CA ARG A 162 23.78 -4.68 -0.87
C ARG A 162 22.73 -5.24 0.08
N SER A 163 22.73 -6.56 0.27
CA SER A 163 21.92 -7.18 1.30
C SER A 163 22.36 -6.66 2.67
N CYS A 164 21.42 -6.49 3.59
CA CYS A 164 21.73 -6.18 4.98
C CYS A 164 22.60 -7.27 5.63
N LEU A 165 22.56 -8.51 5.12
CA LEU A 165 23.39 -9.62 5.58
C LEU A 165 24.89 -9.38 5.31
N ASP A 166 25.19 -8.54 4.32
CA ASP A 166 26.56 -8.17 3.96
C ASP A 166 27.03 -6.88 4.66
N LEU A 167 26.15 -6.26 5.47
CA LEU A 167 26.46 -5.04 6.20
C LEU A 167 26.86 -5.35 7.65
N PRO A 168 27.78 -4.56 8.25
CA PRO A 168 28.07 -4.66 9.68
C PRO A 168 26.80 -4.42 10.52
N SER A 169 26.63 -5.18 11.62
CA SER A 169 25.45 -5.07 12.49
C SER A 169 25.21 -3.66 13.00
N CYS A 170 26.28 -2.92 13.32
CA CYS A 170 26.17 -1.52 13.77
C CYS A 170 25.53 -0.60 12.73
N VAL A 171 25.67 -0.89 11.42
CA VAL A 171 25.01 -0.13 10.35
C VAL A 171 23.52 -0.46 10.31
N CYS A 172 23.16 -1.73 10.43
CA CYS A 172 21.77 -2.17 10.49
C CYS A 172 21.04 -1.62 11.73
N ASP A 173 21.71 -1.60 12.88
CA ASP A 173 21.18 -1.06 14.13
C ASP A 173 20.98 0.46 14.02
N ALA A 174 21.98 1.19 13.54
CA ALA A 174 21.87 2.64 13.33
C ALA A 174 20.75 3.01 12.35
N PHE A 175 20.56 2.21 11.30
CA PHE A 175 19.47 2.39 10.36
C PHE A 175 18.11 2.12 11.00
N SER A 176 17.98 1.04 11.77
CA SER A 176 16.73 0.69 12.46
C SER A 176 16.33 1.78 13.46
N ASP A 177 17.33 2.35 14.15
CA ASP A 177 17.17 3.52 15.01
C ASP A 177 16.70 4.76 14.24
N TYR A 178 17.32 5.07 13.10
CA TYR A 178 16.91 6.18 12.25
C TYR A 178 15.46 6.00 11.77
N VAL A 179 15.10 4.83 11.23
CA VAL A 179 13.73 4.56 10.76
C VAL A 179 12.72 4.61 11.91
N GLY A 180 13.06 4.05 13.07
CA GLY A 180 12.17 4.00 14.22
C GLY A 180 11.99 5.33 14.95
N LYS A 181 13.01 6.21 14.94
CA LYS A 181 12.98 7.50 15.64
C LYS A 181 12.51 8.64 14.73
N GLU A 182 13.06 8.73 13.53
CA GLU A 182 12.89 9.88 12.64
C GLU A 182 11.73 9.69 11.65
N LEU A 183 11.55 8.47 11.12
CA LEU A 183 10.56 8.21 10.08
C LEU A 183 9.21 7.73 10.63
N PHE A 184 9.22 6.69 11.46
CA PHE A 184 7.99 6.03 11.91
C PHE A 184 7.87 6.03 13.43
N SER A 185 7.31 7.11 13.97
CA SER A 185 6.79 7.06 15.34
C SER A 185 5.79 5.90 15.48
N LYS A 186 5.71 5.30 16.67
CA LYS A 186 4.76 4.20 16.96
C LYS A 186 3.32 4.51 16.52
N LYS A 187 2.89 5.78 16.65
CA LYS A 187 1.57 6.25 16.21
C LYS A 187 1.46 6.31 14.68
N CYS A 188 2.49 6.81 14.00
CA CYS A 188 2.53 6.84 12.53
C CYS A 188 2.43 5.43 11.96
N LEU A 189 3.21 4.51 12.52
CA LEU A 189 3.21 3.10 12.13
C LEU A 189 1.82 2.46 12.28
N HIS A 190 1.13 2.77 13.39
CA HIS A 190 -0.21 2.27 13.63
C HIS A 190 -1.21 2.71 12.56
N TYR A 191 -1.25 4.01 12.23
CA TYR A 191 -2.15 4.53 11.20
C TYR A 191 -1.78 4.04 9.80
N LEU A 192 -0.49 3.90 9.52
CA LEU A 192 -0.02 3.34 8.26
C LEU A 192 -0.51 1.90 8.08
N ILE A 193 -0.30 1.03 9.07
CA ILE A 193 -0.78 -0.36 8.99
C ILE A 193 -2.31 -0.41 8.84
N GLN A 194 -3.05 0.43 9.57
CA GLN A 194 -4.51 0.51 9.43
C GLN A 194 -4.95 0.92 8.02
N PHE A 195 -4.26 1.90 7.43
CA PHE A 195 -4.49 2.33 6.05
C PHE A 195 -4.21 1.19 5.07
N LEU A 196 -3.05 0.53 5.17
CA LEU A 196 -2.64 -0.54 4.26
C LEU A 196 -3.60 -1.74 4.33
N ARG A 197 -4.02 -2.15 5.53
CA ARG A 197 -5.05 -3.22 5.67
C ARG A 197 -6.36 -2.84 5.02
N ALA A 198 -6.86 -1.62 5.28
CA ALA A 198 -8.11 -1.17 4.69
C ALA A 198 -8.02 -1.06 3.16
N LYS A 199 -6.84 -0.67 2.64
CA LYS A 199 -6.54 -0.64 1.20
C LYS A 199 -6.56 -2.05 0.61
N GLU A 200 -5.86 -3.01 1.22
CA GLU A 200 -5.85 -4.42 0.78
C GLU A 200 -7.27 -5.00 0.73
N GLU A 201 -8.03 -4.81 1.82
CA GLU A 201 -9.42 -5.25 1.93
C GLU A 201 -10.31 -4.63 0.85
N SER A 202 -10.09 -3.33 0.54
CA SER A 202 -10.85 -2.61 -0.49
C SER A 202 -10.53 -3.12 -1.89
N GLU A 203 -9.26 -3.30 -2.23
CA GLU A 203 -8.85 -3.78 -3.55
C GLU A 203 -9.31 -5.23 -3.78
N ARG A 204 -9.25 -6.06 -2.74
CA ARG A 204 -9.82 -7.41 -2.78
C ARG A 204 -11.33 -7.39 -3.01
N ALA A 205 -12.05 -6.48 -2.36
CA ALA A 205 -13.50 -6.36 -2.55
C ALA A 205 -13.86 -5.87 -3.96
N ILE A 206 -13.12 -4.92 -4.52
CA ILE A 206 -13.26 -4.49 -5.92
C ILE A 206 -13.01 -5.67 -6.86
N TRP A 207 -11.93 -6.42 -6.65
CA TRP A 207 -11.62 -7.59 -7.47
C TRP A 207 -12.74 -8.64 -7.45
N LEU A 208 -13.29 -8.94 -6.27
CA LEU A 208 -14.41 -9.88 -6.14
C LEU A 208 -15.66 -9.40 -6.88
N GLN A 209 -15.95 -8.09 -6.91
CA GLN A 209 -17.09 -7.54 -7.65
C GLN A 209 -16.97 -7.66 -9.17
N HIS A 210 -15.73 -7.69 -9.70
CA HIS A 210 -15.49 -7.76 -11.14
C HIS A 210 -15.32 -9.18 -11.68
N PHE A 211 -14.96 -10.15 -10.84
CA PHE A 211 -14.53 -11.48 -11.29
C PHE A 211 -15.26 -12.67 -10.64
N VAL A 212 -16.21 -12.45 -9.73
CA VAL A 212 -17.09 -13.49 -9.14
C VAL A 212 -18.52 -13.28 -9.59
#